data_AF-A0A352LZV6-F1
#
_entry.id   AF-A0A352LZV6-F1
#
_cell.length_a   1.000
_cell.length_b   1.000
_cell.length_c   1.000
_cell.angle_alpha   90.00
_cell.angle_beta   90.00
_cell.angle_gamma   90.00
#
_symmetry.space_group_name_H-M   'P 1'
#
loop_
_entity.id
_entity.type
_entity.pdbx_description
1 polymer ?
#
loop_
_entity_poly.entity_id
_entity_poly.type
_entity_poly.pdbx_seq_one_letter_code
_entity_poly.pdbx_strand_id
1 'polypeptide(L)'
;MKNYERKITHIPLILLTIAAAAAFFASAHFLKPKNDAVSLALKNKATMNPIVSLSLSMSKELRQIAASYLWLRVDEYFHSTAVRLSENTEIVPLFKLITIFDPTFIDAYLVLAHHLAFHLGKTESALNVLKDGIENNLKPPAPRLSELFFESGWISIVLKRDTEEAIVALTASEKYMSKECDPDNAHLAMRLLAFLKNSLTGNFDINAYRRNLSNEDIHKKLEEFNICSQGQDEDGHEHGPGCGHDHGESGDYDAAAAKEHKYSGQNPWQNPFLAARLQNAAVLYSALWLLLALTMRLARRRRQ
;
A
#
# COMPACT_ATOMS: atom_id res chain seq x y z
N MET A 1 52.38 -25.32 -33.66
CA MET A 1 51.50 -25.97 -32.66
C MET A 1 50.86 -25.01 -31.65
N LYS A 2 51.48 -23.89 -31.24
CA LYS A 2 50.88 -22.93 -30.27
C LYS A 2 49.55 -22.25 -30.67
N ASN A 3 49.19 -22.23 -31.96
CA ASN A 3 47.91 -21.65 -32.40
C ASN A 3 46.70 -22.61 -32.25
N TYR A 4 46.94 -23.91 -32.02
CA TYR A 4 45.84 -24.88 -31.88
C TYR A 4 45.28 -24.91 -30.45
N GLU A 5 46.14 -24.76 -29.43
CA GLU A 5 45.70 -24.73 -28.02
C GLU A 5 44.85 -23.49 -27.66
N ARG A 6 45.05 -22.35 -28.34
CA ARG A 6 44.23 -21.14 -28.14
C ARG A 6 42.77 -21.31 -28.56
N LYS A 7 42.44 -22.25 -29.46
CA LYS A 7 41.05 -22.42 -29.93
C LYS A 7 40.18 -23.19 -28.93
N ILE A 8 40.77 -24.06 -28.11
CA ILE A 8 40.01 -24.94 -27.21
C ILE A 8 39.50 -24.18 -25.97
N THR A 9 40.22 -23.15 -25.51
CA THR A 9 39.84 -22.39 -24.31
C THR A 9 38.62 -21.46 -24.49
N HIS A 10 38.16 -21.22 -25.72
CA HIS A 10 37.03 -20.32 -25.98
C HIS A 10 35.67 -21.02 -26.03
N ILE A 11 35.64 -22.33 -26.28
CA ILE A 11 34.42 -23.13 -26.34
C ILE A 11 33.61 -23.09 -25.03
N PRO A 12 34.20 -23.29 -23.82
CA PRO A 12 33.41 -23.28 -22.59
C PRO A 12 32.82 -21.90 -22.27
N LEU A 13 33.54 -20.81 -22.60
CA LEU A 13 33.04 -19.45 -22.41
C LEU A 13 31.83 -19.17 -23.31
N ILE A 14 31.89 -19.61 -24.57
CA ILE A 14 30.77 -19.48 -25.51
C ILE A 14 29.56 -20.27 -25.01
N LEU A 15 29.75 -21.51 -24.56
CA LEU A 15 28.66 -22.32 -24.00
C LEU A 15 28.05 -21.69 -22.75
N LEU A 16 28.86 -21.12 -21.85
CA LEU A 16 28.38 -20.39 -20.67
C LEU A 16 27.53 -19.17 -21.07
N THR A 17 27.98 -18.40 -22.08
CA THR A 17 27.20 -17.25 -22.57
C THR A 17 25.88 -17.65 -23.23
N ILE A 18 25.87 -18.75 -23.98
CA ILE A 18 24.65 -19.30 -24.59
C ILE A 18 23.69 -19.80 -23.50
N ALA A 19 24.21 -20.49 -22.47
CA ALA A 19 23.41 -20.97 -21.35
C ALA A 19 22.81 -19.81 -20.54
N ALA A 20 23.58 -18.76 -20.27
CA ALA A 20 23.09 -17.56 -19.59
C ALA A 20 22.01 -16.84 -20.41
N ALA A 21 22.21 -16.70 -21.73
CA ALA A 21 21.21 -16.13 -22.62
C ALA A 21 19.94 -16.99 -22.66
N ALA A 22 20.07 -18.32 -22.77
CA ALA A 22 18.93 -19.24 -22.77
C ALA A 22 18.15 -19.18 -21.45
N ALA A 23 18.83 -19.12 -20.30
CA ALA A 23 18.20 -18.95 -19.00
C ALA A 23 17.47 -17.61 -18.88
N PHE A 24 18.04 -16.53 -19.41
CA PHE A 24 17.39 -15.22 -19.48
C PHE A 24 16.13 -15.26 -20.36
N PHE A 25 16.18 -15.88 -21.54
CA PHE A 25 15.01 -16.00 -22.41
C PHE A 25 13.93 -16.94 -21.84
N ALA A 26 14.33 -18.04 -21.20
CA ALA A 26 13.39 -18.96 -20.56
C ALA A 26 12.67 -18.29 -19.37
N SER A 27 13.40 -17.54 -18.55
CA SER A 27 12.80 -16.77 -17.45
C SER A 27 11.89 -15.65 -17.96
N ALA A 28 12.28 -14.92 -19.00
CA ALA A 28 11.42 -13.93 -19.65
C ALA A 28 10.13 -14.56 -20.23
N HIS A 29 10.23 -15.74 -20.84
CA HIS A 29 9.08 -16.46 -21.40
C HIS A 29 8.15 -16.99 -20.30
N PHE A 30 8.69 -17.50 -19.19
CA PHE A 30 7.91 -17.98 -18.05
C PHE A 30 7.13 -16.85 -17.34
N LEU A 31 7.64 -15.61 -17.39
CA LEU A 31 6.99 -14.43 -16.82
C LEU A 31 5.90 -13.83 -17.73
N LYS A 32 5.84 -14.20 -19.00
CA LYS A 32 4.90 -13.64 -20.00
C LYS A 32 3.40 -13.93 -19.71
N PRO A 33 2.96 -15.16 -19.40
CA PRO A 33 1.52 -15.48 -19.35
C PRO A 33 0.76 -14.94 -18.12
N LYS A 34 1.43 -14.41 -17.09
CA LYS A 34 0.74 -13.84 -15.90
C LYS A 34 0.30 -12.38 -16.07
N ASN A 35 0.64 -11.71 -17.17
CA ASN A 35 0.40 -10.27 -17.34
C ASN A 35 -0.74 -9.92 -18.32
N ASP A 36 -1.34 -10.89 -19.00
CA ASP A 36 -2.22 -10.60 -20.15
C ASP A 36 -3.57 -9.99 -19.74
N ALA A 37 -4.16 -10.38 -18.61
CA ALA A 37 -5.46 -9.87 -18.15
C ALA A 37 -5.41 -8.39 -17.72
N VAL A 38 -4.33 -7.98 -17.04
CA VAL A 38 -4.09 -6.58 -16.64
C VAL A 38 -3.72 -5.73 -17.87
N SER A 39 -3.16 -6.35 -18.92
CA SER A 39 -2.71 -5.63 -20.12
C SER A 39 -3.84 -5.07 -20.99
N LEU A 40 -5.01 -5.73 -21.06
CA LEU A 40 -6.06 -5.33 -22.01
C LEU A 40 -6.74 -4.02 -21.59
N ALA A 41 -7.11 -3.90 -20.32
CA ALA A 41 -7.72 -2.67 -19.78
C ALA A 41 -6.75 -1.49 -19.84
N LEU A 42 -5.46 -1.73 -19.55
CA LEU A 42 -4.42 -0.69 -19.63
C LEU A 42 -4.11 -0.29 -21.07
N LYS A 43 -4.06 -1.24 -22.03
CA LYS A 43 -3.82 -0.94 -23.46
C LYS A 43 -4.87 -0.01 -24.05
N ASN A 44 -6.14 -0.18 -23.68
CA ASN A 44 -7.21 0.72 -24.12
C ASN A 44 -7.07 2.12 -23.51
N LYS A 45 -6.56 2.25 -22.28
CA LYS A 45 -6.26 3.55 -21.64
C LYS A 45 -4.98 4.21 -22.21
N ALA A 46 -4.04 3.43 -22.75
CA ALA A 46 -2.72 3.90 -23.19
C ALA A 46 -2.74 4.78 -24.44
N THR A 47 -3.69 4.57 -25.34
CA THR A 47 -3.83 5.36 -26.56
C THR A 47 -4.19 6.82 -26.29
N MET A 48 -4.63 7.14 -25.07
CA MET A 48 -5.07 8.47 -24.65
C MET A 48 -4.13 9.18 -23.68
N ASN A 49 -3.13 8.49 -23.11
CA ASN A 49 -2.24 9.08 -22.09
C ASN A 49 -0.79 8.57 -22.22
N PRO A 50 0.20 9.45 -22.52
CA PRO A 50 1.59 9.05 -22.71
C PRO A 50 2.23 8.46 -21.45
N ILE A 51 1.77 8.84 -20.26
CA ILE A 51 2.26 8.29 -19.00
C ILE A 51 1.80 6.84 -18.83
N VAL A 52 0.58 6.52 -19.25
CA VAL A 52 0.07 5.15 -19.24
C VAL A 52 0.85 4.29 -20.25
N SER A 53 1.16 4.84 -21.43
CA SER A 53 2.02 4.17 -22.41
C SER A 53 3.43 3.90 -21.86
N LEU A 54 4.04 4.88 -21.20
CA LEU A 54 5.33 4.72 -20.52
C LEU A 54 5.25 3.63 -19.44
N SER A 55 4.23 3.70 -18.56
CA SER A 55 3.98 2.68 -17.53
C SER A 55 3.90 1.28 -18.16
N LEU A 56 3.12 1.11 -19.23
CA LEU A 56 2.99 -0.18 -19.92
C LEU A 56 4.27 -0.69 -20.60
N SER A 57 5.20 0.21 -20.95
CA SER A 57 6.51 -0.19 -21.47
C SER A 57 7.45 -0.71 -20.38
N MET A 58 7.15 -0.45 -19.10
CA MET A 58 7.93 -0.90 -17.95
C MET A 58 7.50 -2.31 -17.51
N SER A 59 8.45 -3.09 -16.97
CA SER A 59 8.10 -4.34 -16.30
C SER A 59 7.22 -4.08 -15.07
N LYS A 60 6.43 -5.08 -14.65
CA LYS A 60 5.58 -4.98 -13.47
C LYS A 60 6.40 -4.57 -12.23
N GLU A 61 7.55 -5.18 -12.03
CA GLU A 61 8.42 -4.95 -10.87
C GLU A 61 8.94 -3.52 -10.86
N LEU A 62 9.36 -3.00 -12.02
CA LEU A 62 9.84 -1.63 -12.12
C LEU A 62 8.72 -0.62 -11.84
N ARG A 63 7.50 -0.88 -12.33
CA ARG A 63 6.33 -0.06 -12.01
C ARG A 63 6.03 -0.06 -10.52
N GLN A 64 6.07 -1.22 -9.86
CA GLN A 64 5.84 -1.31 -8.42
C GLN A 64 6.90 -0.54 -7.62
N ILE A 65 8.17 -0.60 -8.03
CA ILE A 65 9.24 0.20 -7.41
C ILE A 65 8.97 1.71 -7.61
N ALA A 66 8.57 2.12 -8.81
CA ALA A 66 8.22 3.51 -9.09
C ALA A 66 7.01 4.00 -8.26
N ALA A 67 5.97 3.16 -8.15
CA ALA A 67 4.79 3.43 -7.33
C ALA A 67 5.16 3.58 -5.85
N SER A 68 5.95 2.65 -5.30
CA SER A 68 6.45 2.70 -3.93
C SER A 68 7.30 3.95 -3.68
N TYR A 69 8.22 4.28 -4.58
CA TYR A 69 9.03 5.49 -4.45
C TYR A 69 8.17 6.76 -4.44
N LEU A 70 7.22 6.87 -5.37
CA LEU A 70 6.29 8.00 -5.42
C LEU A 70 5.43 8.08 -4.16
N TRP A 71 4.96 6.95 -3.62
CA TRP A 71 4.24 6.91 -2.35
C TRP A 71 5.05 7.55 -1.23
N LEU A 72 6.35 7.22 -1.09
CA LEU A 72 7.19 7.79 -0.04
C LEU A 72 7.31 9.31 -0.17
N ARG A 73 7.43 9.80 -1.41
CA ARG A 73 7.58 11.23 -1.69
C ARG A 73 6.26 11.97 -1.45
N VAL A 74 5.13 11.35 -1.76
CA VAL A 74 3.81 11.92 -1.47
C VAL A 74 3.57 11.96 0.03
N ASP A 75 3.88 10.88 0.75
CA ASP A 75 3.74 10.79 2.19
C ASP A 75 4.59 11.86 2.91
N GLU A 76 5.87 11.98 2.54
CA GLU A 76 6.76 13.03 3.04
C GLU A 76 6.20 14.44 2.77
N TYR A 77 5.68 14.68 1.56
CA TYR A 77 5.07 15.95 1.21
C TYR A 77 3.77 16.22 1.98
N PHE A 78 2.93 15.20 2.13
CA PHE A 78 1.64 15.26 2.82
C PHE A 78 1.79 15.58 4.31
N HIS A 79 2.84 15.04 4.93
CA HIS A 79 3.16 15.28 6.33
C HIS A 79 4.10 16.47 6.56
N SER A 80 4.65 17.07 5.50
CA SER A 80 5.38 18.32 5.62
C SER A 80 4.40 19.43 6.02
N THR A 81 4.77 20.27 7.00
CA THR A 81 3.94 21.39 7.47
C THR A 81 3.74 22.49 6.42
N ALA A 82 4.18 22.28 5.19
CA ALA A 82 4.20 23.25 4.12
C ALA A 82 2.80 23.53 3.54
N VAL A 83 1.83 22.62 3.68
CA VAL A 83 0.52 22.77 3.03
C VAL A 83 -0.63 22.38 3.95
N ARG A 84 -1.68 23.21 3.98
CA ARG A 84 -2.94 22.85 4.62
C ARG A 84 -3.61 21.71 3.85
N LEU A 85 -3.90 20.62 4.55
CA LEU A 85 -4.55 19.43 3.98
C LEU A 85 -5.81 19.78 3.18
N SER A 86 -6.64 20.70 3.68
CA SER A 86 -7.89 21.14 3.04
C SER A 86 -7.74 21.77 1.65
N GLU A 87 -6.53 22.14 1.22
CA GLU A 87 -6.30 22.86 -0.05
C GLU A 87 -5.24 22.18 -0.93
N ASN A 88 -4.67 21.06 -0.49
CA ASN A 88 -3.55 20.44 -1.17
C ASN A 88 -4.01 19.70 -2.43
N THR A 89 -4.14 20.41 -3.55
CA THR A 89 -4.48 19.79 -4.85
C THR A 89 -3.27 19.15 -5.54
N GLU A 90 -2.05 19.45 -5.09
CA GLU A 90 -0.80 19.03 -5.74
C GLU A 90 -0.51 17.54 -5.57
N ILE A 91 -0.99 16.92 -4.49
CA ILE A 91 -0.83 15.47 -4.26
C ILE A 91 -1.74 14.61 -5.14
N VAL A 92 -2.85 15.18 -5.63
CA VAL A 92 -3.84 14.45 -6.44
C VAL A 92 -3.21 13.82 -7.69
N PRO A 93 -2.47 14.57 -8.55
CA PRO A 93 -1.79 13.95 -9.68
C PRO A 93 -0.75 12.92 -9.25
N LEU A 94 -0.08 13.08 -8.10
CA LEU A 94 0.93 12.12 -7.63
C LEU A 94 0.30 10.78 -7.23
N PHE A 95 -0.81 10.78 -6.48
CA PHE A 95 -1.53 9.54 -6.20
C PHE A 95 -2.06 8.87 -7.45
N LYS A 96 -2.55 9.64 -8.43
CA LYS A 96 -2.96 9.07 -9.73
C LYS A 96 -1.78 8.43 -10.47
N LEU A 97 -0.58 8.98 -10.38
CA LEU A 97 0.61 8.33 -10.95
C LEU A 97 0.92 7.02 -10.25
N ILE A 98 0.80 6.97 -8.91
CA ILE A 98 0.99 5.74 -8.14
C ILE A 98 0.02 4.66 -8.62
N THR A 99 -1.27 4.96 -8.78
CA THR A 99 -2.27 3.98 -9.25
C THR A 99 -2.09 3.60 -10.73
N ILE A 100 -1.53 4.49 -11.57
CA ILE A 100 -1.16 4.15 -12.95
C ILE A 100 0.03 3.18 -13.00
N PHE A 101 1.02 3.36 -12.14
CA PHE A 101 2.17 2.46 -12.07
C PHE A 101 1.77 1.13 -11.44
N ASP A 102 1.16 1.17 -10.26
CA ASP A 102 0.66 -0.02 -9.57
C ASP A 102 -0.85 0.09 -9.29
N PRO A 103 -1.69 -0.44 -10.21
CA PRO A 103 -3.14 -0.49 -10.01
C PRO A 103 -3.57 -1.33 -8.82
N THR A 104 -2.68 -2.13 -8.24
CA THR A 104 -2.96 -2.97 -7.05
C THR A 104 -2.61 -2.28 -5.72
N PHE A 105 -2.16 -1.02 -5.77
CA PHE A 105 -1.73 -0.25 -4.60
C PHE A 105 -2.93 0.36 -3.85
N ILE A 106 -3.57 -0.43 -2.99
CA ILE A 106 -4.82 -0.06 -2.28
C ILE A 106 -4.70 1.25 -1.49
N ASP A 107 -3.60 1.47 -0.78
CA ASP A 107 -3.42 2.66 0.08
C ASP A 107 -3.50 3.97 -0.73
N ALA A 108 -3.03 3.97 -1.97
CA ALA A 108 -3.10 5.13 -2.85
C ALA A 108 -4.54 5.47 -3.25
N TYR A 109 -5.41 4.47 -3.44
CA TYR A 109 -6.83 4.72 -3.69
C TYR A 109 -7.54 5.24 -2.44
N LEU A 110 -7.27 4.63 -1.28
CA LEU A 110 -7.89 5.03 -0.01
C LEU A 110 -7.56 6.49 0.34
N VAL A 111 -6.27 6.83 0.39
CA VAL A 111 -5.84 8.19 0.76
C VAL A 111 -6.29 9.21 -0.29
N LEU A 112 -6.19 8.89 -1.58
CA LEU A 112 -6.67 9.78 -2.63
C LEU A 112 -8.18 10.02 -2.53
N ALA A 113 -8.99 8.98 -2.32
CA ALA A 113 -10.43 9.11 -2.20
C ALA A 113 -10.80 9.92 -0.96
N HIS A 114 -10.22 9.61 0.19
CA HIS A 114 -10.44 10.33 1.43
C HIS A 114 -10.10 11.82 1.28
N HIS A 115 -8.94 12.12 0.69
CA HIS A 115 -8.50 13.49 0.45
C HIS A 115 -9.43 14.24 -0.51
N LEU A 116 -9.83 13.61 -1.60
CA LEU A 116 -10.80 14.20 -2.53
C LEU A 116 -12.12 14.50 -1.83
N ALA A 117 -12.62 13.59 -1.00
CA ALA A 117 -13.90 13.68 -0.33
C ALA A 117 -13.89 14.74 0.80
N PHE A 118 -13.03 14.56 1.80
CA PHE A 118 -13.08 15.30 3.05
C PHE A 118 -12.24 16.57 3.06
N HIS A 119 -11.22 16.66 2.20
CA HIS A 119 -10.36 17.85 2.14
C HIS A 119 -10.72 18.75 0.96
N LEU A 120 -11.03 18.19 -0.20
CA LEU A 120 -11.31 18.97 -1.41
C LEU A 120 -12.80 19.09 -1.78
N GLY A 121 -13.70 18.44 -1.04
CA GLY A 121 -15.15 18.47 -1.31
C GLY A 121 -15.56 17.85 -2.67
N LYS A 122 -14.71 16.99 -3.24
CA LYS A 122 -14.90 16.32 -4.54
C LYS A 122 -15.44 14.91 -4.37
N THR A 123 -16.58 14.77 -3.69
CA THR A 123 -17.21 13.49 -3.33
C THR A 123 -17.37 12.52 -4.51
N GLU A 124 -17.92 12.98 -5.64
CA GLU A 124 -18.10 12.13 -6.83
C GLU A 124 -16.76 11.67 -7.43
N SER A 125 -15.73 12.52 -7.38
CA SER A 125 -14.38 12.11 -7.83
C SER A 125 -13.79 11.05 -6.91
N ALA A 126 -14.01 11.16 -5.59
CA ALA A 126 -13.55 10.18 -4.62
C ALA A 126 -14.20 8.81 -4.85
N LEU A 127 -15.52 8.75 -5.04
CA LEU A 127 -16.23 7.50 -5.32
C LEU A 127 -15.79 6.87 -6.65
N ASN A 128 -15.51 7.68 -7.68
CA ASN A 128 -14.94 7.18 -8.92
C ASN A 128 -13.52 6.60 -8.75
N VAL A 129 -12.69 7.20 -7.89
CA VAL A 129 -11.36 6.65 -7.53
C VAL A 129 -11.52 5.30 -6.84
N LEU A 130 -12.43 5.18 -5.86
CA LEU A 130 -12.68 3.91 -5.17
C LEU A 130 -13.21 2.85 -6.13
N LYS A 131 -14.11 3.20 -7.04
CA LYS A 131 -14.61 2.30 -8.09
C LYS A 131 -13.48 1.76 -8.97
N ASP A 132 -12.59 2.61 -9.47
CA ASP A 132 -11.43 2.18 -10.27
C ASP A 132 -10.49 1.29 -9.42
N GLY A 133 -10.29 1.62 -8.14
CA GLY A 133 -9.55 0.78 -7.19
C GLY A 133 -10.16 -0.61 -7.02
N ILE A 134 -11.48 -0.69 -6.82
CA ILE A 134 -12.21 -1.96 -6.67
C ILE A 134 -12.08 -2.79 -7.95
N GLU A 135 -12.32 -2.19 -9.12
CA GLU A 135 -12.23 -2.89 -10.41
C GLU A 135 -10.83 -3.48 -10.65
N ASN A 136 -9.77 -2.73 -10.33
CA ASN A 136 -8.38 -3.17 -10.48
C ASN A 136 -7.95 -4.25 -9.47
N ASN A 137 -8.69 -4.41 -8.36
CA ASN A 137 -8.35 -5.32 -7.26
C ASN A 137 -9.37 -6.45 -7.05
N LEU A 138 -10.34 -6.61 -7.94
CA LEU A 138 -11.41 -7.61 -7.79
C LEU A 138 -11.03 -9.00 -8.32
N LYS A 139 -10.05 -9.11 -9.23
CA LYS A 139 -9.78 -10.35 -9.98
C LYS A 139 -8.27 -10.68 -10.11
N PRO A 140 -7.74 -11.56 -9.26
CA PRO A 140 -8.37 -12.09 -8.05
C PRO A 140 -8.59 -10.99 -7.00
N PRO A 141 -9.51 -11.18 -6.03
CA PRO A 141 -9.69 -10.23 -4.94
C PRO A 141 -8.38 -10.01 -4.19
N ALA A 142 -7.97 -8.74 -4.06
CA ALA A 142 -6.84 -8.37 -3.22
C ALA A 142 -7.18 -8.59 -1.73
N PRO A 143 -6.21 -8.92 -0.87
CA PRO A 143 -6.47 -9.20 0.54
C PRO A 143 -7.15 -8.04 1.29
N ARG A 144 -6.80 -6.79 0.96
CA ARG A 144 -7.37 -5.58 1.60
C ARG A 144 -8.52 -4.95 0.80
N LEU A 145 -9.15 -5.70 -0.11
CA LEU A 145 -10.23 -5.19 -0.98
C LEU A 145 -11.43 -4.66 -0.17
N SER A 146 -11.73 -5.23 1.00
CA SER A 146 -12.82 -4.74 1.86
C SER A 146 -12.63 -3.29 2.29
N GLU A 147 -11.40 -2.81 2.46
CA GLU A 147 -11.14 -1.43 2.88
C GLU A 147 -11.62 -0.41 1.84
N LEU A 148 -11.51 -0.72 0.54
CA LEU A 148 -12.04 0.14 -0.53
C LEU A 148 -13.57 0.22 -0.48
N PHE A 149 -14.23 -0.89 -0.18
CA PHE A 149 -15.68 -0.94 0.00
C PHE A 149 -16.13 -0.22 1.27
N PHE A 150 -15.37 -0.34 2.36
CA PHE A 150 -15.62 0.39 3.60
C PHE A 150 -15.54 1.90 3.36
N GLU A 151 -14.46 2.41 2.75
CA GLU A 151 -14.31 3.85 2.48
C GLU A 151 -15.42 4.35 1.56
N SER A 152 -15.85 3.55 0.59
CA SER A 152 -16.99 3.89 -0.28
C SER A 152 -18.28 4.02 0.53
N GLY A 153 -18.55 3.07 1.42
CA GLY A 153 -19.73 3.12 2.28
C GLY A 153 -19.69 4.30 3.26
N TRP A 154 -18.51 4.58 3.82
CA TRP A 154 -18.26 5.72 4.70
C TRP A 154 -18.54 7.06 4.00
N ILE A 155 -17.99 7.26 2.81
CA ILE A 155 -18.23 8.48 2.02
C ILE A 155 -19.71 8.62 1.64
N SER A 156 -20.37 7.54 1.19
CA SER A 156 -21.79 7.58 0.83
C SER A 156 -22.69 7.95 2.02
N ILE A 157 -22.44 7.41 3.22
CA ILE A 157 -23.26 7.77 4.37
C ILE A 157 -22.95 9.17 4.92
N VAL A 158 -21.66 9.52 5.07
CA VAL A 158 -21.27 10.77 5.74
C VAL A 158 -21.51 11.99 4.85
N LEU A 159 -21.17 11.91 3.56
CA LEU A 159 -21.20 13.06 2.66
C LEU A 159 -22.42 13.08 1.75
N LYS A 160 -22.86 11.93 1.22
CA LYS A 160 -24.07 11.88 0.36
C LYS A 160 -25.36 11.67 1.14
N ARG A 161 -25.27 11.18 2.39
CA ARG A 161 -26.43 10.72 3.18
C ARG A 161 -27.23 9.63 2.46
N ASP A 162 -26.55 8.85 1.64
CA ASP A 162 -27.14 7.76 0.87
C ASP A 162 -26.99 6.45 1.65
N THR A 163 -28.00 6.16 2.47
CA THR A 163 -28.02 4.98 3.34
C THR A 163 -28.06 3.67 2.55
N GLU A 164 -28.75 3.64 1.41
CA GLU A 164 -28.86 2.43 0.59
C GLU A 164 -27.52 2.09 -0.05
N GLU A 165 -26.88 3.08 -0.70
CA GLU A 165 -25.56 2.91 -1.29
C GLU A 165 -24.51 2.51 -0.23
N ALA A 166 -24.56 3.14 0.95
CA ALA A 166 -23.67 2.80 2.06
C ALA A 166 -23.84 1.36 2.53
N ILE A 167 -25.08 0.86 2.68
CA ILE A 167 -25.33 -0.54 3.07
C ILE A 167 -24.85 -1.52 2.01
N VAL A 168 -25.05 -1.21 0.72
CA VAL A 168 -24.55 -2.05 -0.38
C VAL A 168 -23.03 -2.15 -0.32
N ALA A 169 -22.34 -1.02 -0.21
CA ALA A 169 -20.88 -0.97 -0.13
C ALA A 169 -20.35 -1.69 1.12
N LEU A 170 -20.91 -1.44 2.31
CA LEU A 170 -20.49 -2.08 3.55
C LEU A 170 -20.79 -3.58 3.60
N THR A 171 -21.87 -4.04 2.97
CA THR A 171 -22.13 -5.48 2.81
C THR A 171 -21.09 -6.14 1.90
N ALA A 172 -20.64 -5.43 0.85
CA ALA A 172 -19.51 -5.89 0.04
C ALA A 172 -18.19 -5.88 0.84
N SER A 173 -17.97 -4.88 1.71
CA SER A 173 -16.83 -4.86 2.63
C SER A 173 -16.80 -6.10 3.53
N GLU A 174 -17.93 -6.44 4.17
CA GLU A 174 -18.06 -7.66 4.99
C GLU A 174 -17.71 -8.92 4.18
N LYS A 175 -18.22 -9.03 2.94
CA LYS A 175 -17.97 -10.18 2.06
C LYS A 175 -16.48 -10.38 1.72
N TYR A 176 -15.73 -9.30 1.52
CA TYR A 176 -14.32 -9.34 1.09
C TYR A 176 -13.32 -9.20 2.24
N MET A 177 -13.78 -9.26 3.49
CA MET A 177 -12.94 -9.12 4.66
C MET A 177 -11.90 -10.24 4.74
N SER A 178 -10.66 -9.89 5.07
CA SER A 178 -9.56 -10.83 5.26
C SER A 178 -8.74 -10.51 6.51
N LYS A 179 -7.81 -11.40 6.86
CA LYS A 179 -6.89 -11.21 7.99
C LYS A 179 -5.84 -10.11 7.76
N GLU A 180 -5.64 -9.69 6.51
CA GLU A 180 -4.68 -8.63 6.16
C GLU A 180 -5.31 -7.22 6.24
N CYS A 181 -6.61 -7.14 6.47
CA CYS A 181 -7.30 -5.86 6.63
C CYS A 181 -6.93 -5.22 7.96
N ASP A 182 -6.90 -3.89 7.98
CA ASP A 182 -6.79 -3.16 9.22
C ASP A 182 -7.95 -3.54 10.17
N PRO A 183 -7.67 -4.03 11.40
CA PRO A 183 -8.69 -4.56 12.30
C PRO A 183 -9.66 -3.47 12.79
N ASP A 184 -9.20 -2.22 12.90
CA ASP A 184 -10.03 -1.11 13.36
C ASP A 184 -11.02 -0.70 12.25
N ASN A 185 -10.54 -0.59 11.00
CA ASN A 185 -11.40 -0.34 9.84
C ASN A 185 -12.42 -1.47 9.65
N ALA A 186 -11.99 -2.72 9.78
CA ALA A 186 -12.87 -3.89 9.72
C ALA A 186 -13.97 -3.82 10.79
N HIS A 187 -13.61 -3.52 12.03
CA HIS A 187 -14.57 -3.42 13.12
C HIS A 187 -15.53 -2.24 12.95
N LEU A 188 -15.02 -1.08 12.52
CA LEU A 188 -15.83 0.10 12.24
C LEU A 188 -16.82 -0.16 11.10
N ALA A 189 -16.38 -0.81 10.02
CA ALA A 189 -17.24 -1.20 8.90
C ALA A 189 -18.43 -2.06 9.37
N MET A 190 -18.16 -3.08 10.19
CA MET A 190 -19.20 -3.98 10.71
C MET A 190 -20.18 -3.27 11.64
N ARG A 191 -19.67 -2.39 12.50
CA ARG A 191 -20.51 -1.62 13.42
C ARG A 191 -21.40 -0.63 12.70
N LEU A 192 -20.86 0.03 11.67
CA LEU A 192 -21.63 0.94 10.83
C LEU A 192 -22.68 0.18 10.03
N LEU A 193 -22.34 -0.98 9.45
CA LEU A 193 -23.29 -1.81 8.72
C LEU A 193 -24.46 -2.27 9.61
N ALA A 194 -24.16 -2.74 10.83
CA ALA A 194 -25.18 -3.16 11.78
C ALA A 194 -26.09 -1.98 12.19
N PHE A 195 -25.50 -0.82 12.44
CA PHE A 195 -26.23 0.41 12.72
C PHE A 195 -27.21 0.75 11.58
N LEU A 196 -26.73 0.79 10.33
CA LEU A 196 -27.54 1.20 9.18
C LEU A 196 -28.66 0.20 8.90
N LYS A 197 -28.38 -1.11 8.95
CA LYS A 197 -29.41 -2.16 8.76
C LYS A 197 -30.51 -2.08 9.83
N ASN A 198 -30.15 -1.80 11.08
CA ASN A 198 -31.14 -1.63 12.15
C ASN A 198 -31.92 -0.32 12.02
N SER A 199 -31.31 0.75 11.49
CA SER A 199 -31.99 2.03 11.27
C SER A 199 -33.10 1.94 10.23
N LEU A 200 -32.93 1.11 9.19
CA LEU A 200 -33.95 0.89 8.16
C LEU A 200 -35.20 0.17 8.66
N THR A 201 -35.10 -0.64 9.72
CA THR A 201 -36.24 -1.41 10.24
C THR A 201 -37.14 -0.59 11.17
N GLY A 202 -36.83 0.70 11.40
CA GLY A 202 -37.60 1.59 12.28
C GLY A 202 -37.45 1.28 13.78
N ASN A 203 -36.70 0.24 14.14
CA ASN A 203 -36.49 -0.23 15.53
C ASN A 203 -35.15 0.23 16.13
N PHE A 204 -34.51 1.24 15.53
CA PHE A 204 -33.18 1.65 15.98
C PHE A 204 -33.24 2.57 17.20
N ASP A 205 -33.04 1.99 18.38
CA ASP A 205 -32.80 2.74 19.62
C ASP A 205 -31.32 3.17 19.69
N ILE A 206 -31.06 4.44 19.38
CA ILE A 206 -29.72 5.05 19.48
C ILE A 206 -29.13 4.95 20.88
N ASN A 207 -29.97 4.89 21.92
CA ASN A 207 -29.52 4.75 23.30
C ASN A 207 -29.13 3.30 23.62
N ALA A 208 -29.81 2.29 23.05
CA ALA A 208 -29.36 0.91 23.14
C ALA A 208 -28.02 0.71 22.42
N TYR A 209 -27.85 1.30 21.24
CA TYR A 209 -26.58 1.24 20.51
C TYR A 209 -25.43 1.87 21.30
N ARG A 210 -25.65 3.05 21.90
CA ARG A 210 -24.65 3.75 22.73
C ARG A 210 -24.32 2.99 24.03
N ARG A 211 -25.28 2.26 24.60
CA ARG A 211 -25.10 1.43 25.81
C ARG A 211 -24.34 0.13 25.53
N ASN A 212 -24.53 -0.48 24.36
CA ASN A 212 -23.78 -1.65 23.90
C ASN A 212 -22.38 -1.30 23.39
N LEU A 213 -21.98 -0.05 23.54
CA LEU A 213 -20.72 0.55 23.12
C LEU A 213 -19.87 0.80 24.38
N SER A 214 -19.86 -0.15 25.31
CA SER A 214 -19.04 0.02 26.51
C SER A 214 -17.57 0.02 26.07
N ASN A 215 -16.79 0.93 26.65
CA ASN A 215 -15.34 0.94 26.45
C ASN A 215 -14.72 -0.41 26.85
N GLU A 216 -15.36 -1.14 27.76
CA GLU A 216 -15.00 -2.50 28.17
C GLU A 216 -15.07 -3.52 27.03
N ASP A 217 -16.09 -3.52 26.18
CA ASP A 217 -16.18 -4.46 25.05
C ASP A 217 -15.15 -4.16 23.95
N ILE A 218 -14.81 -2.88 23.78
CA ILE A 218 -13.75 -2.44 22.86
C ILE A 218 -12.38 -2.87 23.41
N HIS A 219 -12.12 -2.61 24.70
CA HIS A 219 -10.87 -3.01 25.36
C HIS A 219 -10.70 -4.53 25.40
N LYS A 220 -11.75 -5.28 25.74
CA LYS A 220 -11.71 -6.75 25.79
C LYS A 220 -11.42 -7.35 24.41
N LYS A 221 -12.01 -6.82 23.34
CA LYS A 221 -11.68 -7.26 21.98
C LYS A 221 -10.26 -6.88 21.59
N LEU A 222 -9.79 -5.68 21.91
CA LEU A 222 -8.41 -5.27 21.66
C LEU A 222 -7.41 -6.14 22.43
N GLU A 223 -7.74 -6.55 23.66
CA GLU A 223 -6.97 -7.52 24.44
C GLU A 223 -6.96 -8.91 23.80
N GLU A 224 -8.11 -9.38 23.28
CA GLU A 224 -8.21 -10.63 22.51
C GLU A 224 -7.36 -10.60 21.22
N PHE A 225 -7.20 -9.43 20.59
CA PHE A 225 -6.35 -9.25 19.40
C PHE A 225 -4.87 -9.05 19.72
N ASN A 226 -4.52 -8.68 20.95
CA ASN A 226 -3.13 -8.54 21.41
C ASN A 226 -2.44 -9.88 21.73
N ILE A 227 -3.07 -11.02 21.41
CA ILE A 227 -2.62 -12.38 21.79
C ILE A 227 -1.52 -12.96 20.87
N CYS A 228 -0.82 -12.13 20.08
CA CYS A 228 0.40 -12.58 19.37
C CYS A 228 1.63 -11.69 19.61
N SER A 229 1.61 -10.82 20.63
CA SER A 229 2.79 -10.02 21.03
C SER A 229 3.35 -10.46 22.39
N GLN A 230 3.19 -11.72 22.77
CA GLN A 230 3.92 -12.30 23.91
C GLN A 230 5.11 -13.10 23.38
N GLY A 231 6.32 -12.67 23.74
CA GLY A 231 7.53 -13.45 23.51
C GLY A 231 8.84 -12.67 23.36
N GLN A 232 8.97 -11.46 23.90
CA GLN A 232 10.28 -10.97 24.32
C GLN A 232 10.14 -10.41 25.73
N ASP A 233 10.37 -11.29 26.69
CA ASP A 233 10.71 -10.96 28.06
C ASP A 233 11.97 -10.08 28.00
N GLU A 234 11.80 -8.76 28.13
CA GLU A 234 12.90 -7.88 28.54
C GLU A 234 12.87 -7.75 30.06
N ASP A 235 14.00 -8.14 30.62
CA ASP A 235 14.32 -8.18 32.03
C ASP A 235 14.06 -6.86 32.76
N GLY A 236 13.34 -6.97 33.87
CA GLY A 236 13.75 -6.37 35.15
C GLY A 236 13.96 -4.86 35.21
N HIS A 237 12.87 -4.09 35.18
CA HIS A 237 12.85 -2.79 35.86
C HIS A 237 11.78 -2.75 36.96
N GLU A 238 12.23 -2.89 38.20
CA GLU A 238 11.47 -2.64 39.41
C GLU A 238 11.06 -1.15 39.47
N HIS A 239 9.77 -0.86 39.31
CA HIS A 239 9.20 0.42 39.74
C HIS A 239 8.51 0.24 41.09
N GLY A 240 9.06 0.92 42.10
CA GLY A 240 8.56 0.92 43.48
C GLY A 240 7.22 1.64 43.67
N PRO A 241 6.59 1.49 44.85
CA PRO A 241 5.24 2.00 45.10
C PRO A 241 5.29 3.47 45.55
N GLY A 242 4.61 4.34 44.82
CA GLY A 242 4.51 5.76 45.13
C GLY A 242 3.09 6.29 44.86
N CYS A 243 2.32 6.39 45.93
CA CYS A 243 0.94 6.86 46.02
C CYS A 243 0.85 8.40 45.84
N GLY A 244 -0.30 8.92 45.42
CA GLY A 244 -0.63 10.33 45.63
C GLY A 244 -1.72 10.87 44.71
N HIS A 245 -2.98 10.79 45.14
CA HIS A 245 -4.05 11.63 44.65
C HIS A 245 -3.81 13.07 45.09
N ASP A 246 -3.79 14.01 44.14
CA ASP A 246 -3.96 15.43 44.46
C ASP A 246 -4.84 16.09 43.39
N HIS A 247 -5.91 16.75 43.87
CA HIS A 247 -6.85 17.54 43.08
C HIS A 247 -6.45 19.01 43.26
N GLY A 248 -6.02 19.68 42.19
CA GLY A 248 -5.65 21.09 42.24
C GLY A 248 -5.61 21.77 40.87
N GLU A 249 -6.61 22.64 40.66
CA GLU A 249 -6.61 23.93 39.95
C GLU A 249 -5.86 24.14 38.61
N SER A 250 -6.68 24.56 37.63
CA SER A 250 -6.46 25.61 36.62
C SER A 250 -5.06 26.20 36.43
N GLY A 251 -4.51 26.01 35.24
CA GLY A 251 -3.41 26.81 34.68
C GLY A 251 -2.78 26.12 33.48
N ASP A 252 -2.55 26.89 32.40
CA ASP A 252 -1.72 26.55 31.24
C ASP A 252 -2.23 25.50 30.24
N TYR A 253 -2.90 26.02 29.20
CA TYR A 253 -2.96 25.42 27.87
C TYR A 253 -1.58 25.50 27.19
N ASP A 254 -0.59 24.78 27.72
CA ASP A 254 0.72 24.64 27.09
C ASP A 254 0.98 23.21 26.59
N ALA A 255 1.19 23.13 25.27
CA ALA A 255 2.16 22.28 24.61
C ALA A 255 2.14 20.74 24.83
N ALA A 256 1.10 20.16 25.41
CA ALA A 256 0.98 18.69 25.54
C ALA A 256 0.30 17.99 24.34
N ALA A 257 -0.17 18.74 23.33
CA ALA A 257 -0.73 18.20 22.09
C ALA A 257 0.33 17.64 21.11
N ALA A 258 1.61 17.67 21.51
CA ALA A 258 2.73 17.07 20.77
C ALA A 258 3.22 15.76 21.40
N LYS A 259 2.39 15.05 22.19
CA LYS A 259 2.55 13.60 22.33
C LYS A 259 2.05 12.93 21.05
N GLU A 260 2.81 13.19 20.00
CA GLU A 260 3.25 12.25 18.99
C GLU A 260 2.31 11.06 18.87
N HIS A 261 1.35 11.20 17.95
CA HIS A 261 0.64 10.08 17.40
C HIS A 261 1.66 8.98 17.10
N LYS A 262 1.59 7.86 17.80
CA LYS A 262 2.39 6.64 17.56
C LYS A 262 2.20 6.06 16.13
N TYR A 263 1.45 6.77 15.29
CA TYR A 263 1.19 6.52 13.88
C TYR A 263 1.91 7.49 12.92
N SER A 264 2.67 8.48 13.41
CA SER A 264 3.55 9.28 12.55
C SER A 264 4.82 8.49 12.25
N GLY A 265 4.90 7.91 11.06
CA GLY A 265 6.16 7.48 10.48
C GLY A 265 6.63 6.09 10.90
N GLN A 266 5.91 5.04 10.47
CA GLN A 266 6.68 3.91 9.98
C GLN A 266 7.51 4.43 8.82
N ASN A 267 8.77 4.74 9.11
CA ASN A 267 9.73 5.13 8.12
C ASN A 267 9.62 4.11 6.99
N PRO A 268 9.24 4.51 5.77
CA PRO A 268 9.02 3.55 4.70
C PRO A 268 10.27 2.75 4.34
N TRP A 269 11.46 3.25 4.70
CA TRP A 269 12.74 2.54 4.61
C TRP A 269 12.86 1.36 5.57
N GLN A 270 12.03 1.30 6.62
CA GLN A 270 11.90 0.18 7.54
C GLN A 270 10.86 -0.84 7.09
N ASN A 271 10.13 -0.61 5.98
CA ASN A 271 9.25 -1.63 5.44
C ASN A 271 10.09 -2.82 4.93
N PRO A 272 10.00 -4.01 5.57
CA PRO A 272 10.85 -5.15 5.25
C PRO A 272 10.67 -5.62 3.80
N PHE A 273 9.50 -5.39 3.21
CA PHE A 273 9.22 -5.73 1.83
C PHE A 273 9.95 -4.81 0.84
N LEU A 274 9.95 -3.50 1.10
CA LEU A 274 10.66 -2.53 0.26
C LEU A 274 12.17 -2.72 0.36
N ALA A 275 12.68 -2.90 1.59
CA ALA A 275 14.09 -3.18 1.84
C ALA A 275 14.56 -4.45 1.10
N ALA A 276 13.81 -5.56 1.21
CA ALA A 276 14.12 -6.80 0.51
C ALA A 276 14.13 -6.64 -1.01
N ARG A 277 13.16 -5.89 -1.58
CA ARG A 277 13.09 -5.62 -3.03
C ARG A 277 14.23 -4.74 -3.51
N LEU A 278 14.57 -3.68 -2.77
CA LEU A 278 15.69 -2.79 -3.09
C LEU A 278 17.03 -3.54 -3.01
N GLN A 279 17.20 -4.41 -2.01
CA GLN A 279 18.40 -5.23 -1.86
C GLN A 279 18.53 -6.21 -3.03
N ASN A 280 17.43 -6.88 -3.43
CA ASN A 280 17.42 -7.76 -4.60
C ASN A 280 17.74 -6.99 -5.90
N ALA A 281 17.17 -5.80 -6.09
CA ALA A 281 17.47 -4.94 -7.22
C ALA A 281 18.95 -4.52 -7.22
N ALA A 282 19.48 -4.08 -6.08
CA ALA A 282 20.87 -3.67 -5.93
C ALA A 282 21.84 -4.81 -6.28
N VAL A 283 21.58 -6.04 -5.83
CA VAL A 283 22.37 -7.22 -6.18
C VAL A 283 22.34 -7.48 -7.69
N LEU A 284 21.16 -7.41 -8.32
CA LEU A 284 21.01 -7.65 -9.75
C LEU A 284 21.71 -6.57 -10.60
N TYR A 285 21.58 -5.30 -10.24
CA TYR A 285 22.29 -4.20 -10.91
C TYR A 285 23.80 -4.31 -10.73
N SER A 286 24.28 -4.68 -9.54
CA SER A 286 25.71 -4.91 -9.29
C SER A 286 26.26 -6.04 -10.14
N ALA A 287 25.51 -7.14 -10.30
CA ALA A 287 25.88 -8.25 -11.17
C ALA A 287 25.93 -7.85 -12.65
N LEU A 288 24.97 -7.06 -13.13
CA LEU A 288 24.95 -6.53 -14.50
C LEU A 288 26.16 -5.62 -14.77
N TRP A 289 26.49 -4.72 -13.83
CA TRP A 289 27.67 -3.86 -13.94
C TRP A 289 28.98 -4.66 -13.94
N LEU A 290 29.09 -5.70 -13.12
CA LEU A 290 30.23 -6.61 -13.12
C LEU A 290 30.39 -7.35 -14.45
N LEU A 291 29.28 -7.85 -15.01
CA LEU A 291 29.27 -8.50 -16.32
C LEU A 291 29.67 -7.53 -17.44
N LEU A 292 29.17 -6.29 -17.39
CA LEU A 292 29.55 -5.24 -18.35
C LEU A 292 31.05 -4.89 -18.23
N ALA A 293 31.57 -4.73 -17.02
CA ALA A 293 32.99 -4.46 -16.78
C ALA A 293 33.88 -5.60 -17.28
N LEU A 294 33.47 -6.86 -17.05
CA LEU A 294 34.18 -8.04 -17.53
C LEU A 294 34.20 -8.12 -19.07
N THR A 295 33.06 -7.86 -19.73
CA THR A 295 32.99 -7.87 -21.20
C THR A 295 33.85 -6.76 -21.81
N MET A 296 33.84 -5.55 -21.24
CA MET A 296 34.73 -4.46 -21.66
C MET A 296 36.22 -4.80 -21.48
N ARG A 297 36.60 -5.42 -20.36
CA ARG A 297 37.99 -5.83 -20.09
C ARG A 297 38.48 -6.90 -21.08
N LEU A 298 37.64 -7.89 -21.39
CA LEU A 298 37.94 -8.93 -22.37
C LEU A 298 38.07 -8.35 -23.78
N ALA A 299 37.22 -7.39 -24.16
CA ALA A 299 37.31 -6.71 -25.44
C ALA A 299 38.62 -5.92 -25.59
N ARG A 300 39.08 -5.25 -24.53
CA ARG A 300 40.34 -4.49 -24.54
C ARG A 300 41.57 -5.39 -24.73
N ARG A 301 41.59 -6.55 -24.07
CA ARG A 301 42.68 -7.55 -24.22
C ARG A 301 42.78 -8.15 -25.62
N ARG A 302 41.69 -8.17 -26.41
CA ARG A 302 41.73 -8.65 -27.80
C ARG A 302 42.30 -7.63 -28.79
N ARG A 303 42.37 -6.36 -28.41
CA ARG A 303 42.90 -5.28 -29.26
C ARG A 303 44.41 -5.05 -29.07
N GLN A 304 45.01 -5.64 -28.03
CA GLN A 304 46.44 -5.64 -27.76
C GLN A 304 47.05 -6.95 -28.26
#